data_AF-A0A835RYU9-F1
#
_entry.id   AF-A0A835RYU9-F1
#
_cell.length_a   1.000
_cell.length_b   1.000
_cell.length_c   1.000
_cell.angle_alpha   90.00
_cell.angle_beta   90.00
_cell.angle_gamma   90.00
#
_symmetry.space_group_name_H-M   'P 1'
#
loop_
_entity.id
_entity.type
_entity.pdbx_description
1 polymer ?
#
loop_
_entity_poly.entity_id
_entity_poly.type
_entity_poly.pdbx_seq_one_letter_code
_entity_poly.pdbx_strand_id
1 'polypeptide(L)'
;MSFFSSVLFPPPASVFVSSMSVISFASLAITGASEIAGRHLRYSKFWDATGVASIGVGDIRISSRVGMLMLYSPAMVAALASFFVPGLVVDLRAQLVASALAIHFAKRVLEVLFVHQYSGQMILDSAIPISLSYFSATVTSIYAQHLTKNMLEPAMDLKYVGVLLFLVGIFGNFLSSFDPHKAEHKGGKGL
;
A
#
# COMPACT_ATOMS: atom_id res chain seq x y z
N MET A 1 -22.18 -19.18 19.47
CA MET A 1 -20.96 -18.46 19.04
C MET A 1 -21.33 -17.55 17.87
N SER A 2 -20.87 -16.30 17.85
CA SER A 2 -21.14 -15.36 16.77
C SER A 2 -20.30 -15.71 15.52
N PHE A 3 -20.84 -15.56 14.31
CA PHE A 3 -20.12 -15.83 13.05
C PHE A 3 -18.74 -15.12 13.02
N PHE A 4 -18.66 -13.88 13.50
CA PHE A 4 -17.41 -13.12 13.56
C PHE A 4 -16.34 -13.80 14.42
N SER A 5 -16.71 -14.41 15.54
CA SER A 5 -15.77 -15.16 16.40
C SER A 5 -15.29 -16.48 15.80
N SER A 6 -15.95 -16.97 14.74
CA SER A 6 -15.51 -18.16 14.00
C SER A 6 -14.52 -17.85 12.88
N VAL A 7 -14.46 -16.58 12.44
CA VAL A 7 -13.69 -16.13 11.27
C VAL A 7 -12.51 -15.24 11.68
N LEU A 8 -12.72 -14.35 12.66
CA LEU A 8 -11.74 -13.38 13.11
C LEU A 8 -11.10 -13.83 14.41
N PHE A 9 -9.79 -13.55 14.54
CA PHE A 9 -9.15 -13.56 15.84
C PHE A 9 -9.83 -12.54 16.77
N PRO A 10 -9.88 -12.80 18.09
CA PRO A 10 -10.23 -11.76 19.03
C PRO A 10 -9.28 -10.57 18.82
N PRO A 11 -9.76 -9.31 18.91
CA PRO A 11 -8.90 -8.16 18.75
C PRO A 11 -7.77 -8.24 19.79
N PRO A 12 -6.49 -8.22 19.37
CA PRO A 12 -5.38 -8.29 20.30
C PRO A 12 -5.44 -7.05 21.21
N ALA A 13 -5.20 -7.23 22.51
CA ALA A 13 -5.20 -6.15 23.50
C ALA A 13 -3.96 -5.25 23.36
N SER A 14 -3.82 -4.58 22.22
CA SER A 14 -2.75 -3.65 21.92
C SER A 14 -3.32 -2.26 21.65
N VAL A 15 -2.95 -1.33 22.53
CA VAL A 15 -3.26 0.10 22.37
C VAL A 15 -2.68 0.61 21.05
N PHE A 16 -1.50 0.12 20.65
CA PHE A 16 -0.87 0.49 19.39
C PHE A 16 -1.73 0.10 18.17
N VAL A 17 -2.15 -1.16 18.06
CA VAL A 17 -2.97 -1.62 16.93
C VAL A 17 -4.33 -0.93 16.92
N SER A 18 -4.91 -0.71 18.09
CA SER A 18 -6.20 0.00 18.22
C SER A 18 -6.09 1.45 17.76
N SER A 19 -5.08 2.18 18.24
CA SER A 19 -4.82 3.57 17.84
C SER A 19 -4.52 3.68 16.34
N MET A 20 -3.67 2.81 15.81
CA MET A 20 -3.35 2.79 14.37
C MET A 20 -4.58 2.50 13.51
N SER A 21 -5.47 1.60 13.95
CA SER A 21 -6.72 1.32 13.24
C SER A 21 -7.64 2.54 13.19
N VAL A 22 -7.78 3.27 14.32
CA VAL A 22 -8.56 4.51 14.39
C VAL A 22 -7.94 5.59 13.50
N ILE A 23 -6.62 5.76 13.54
CA ILE A 23 -5.90 6.74 12.71
C ILE A 23 -6.08 6.41 11.23
N SER A 24 -5.89 5.14 10.83
CA SER A 24 -6.07 4.72 9.44
C SER A 24 -7.50 4.92 8.96
N PHE A 25 -8.49 4.60 9.79
CA PHE A 25 -9.90 4.80 9.45
C PHE A 25 -10.25 6.29 9.30
N ALA A 26 -9.81 7.12 10.25
CA ALA A 26 -10.01 8.57 10.18
C ALA A 26 -9.31 9.17 8.95
N SER A 27 -8.07 8.76 8.67
CA SER A 27 -7.32 9.19 7.49
C SER A 27 -8.04 8.81 6.18
N LEU A 28 -8.55 7.58 6.08
CA LEU A 28 -9.31 7.13 4.93
C LEU A 28 -10.64 7.90 4.79
N ALA A 29 -11.33 8.18 5.88
CA ALA A 29 -12.57 8.95 5.87
C ALA A 29 -12.34 10.40 5.44
N ILE A 30 -11.27 11.04 5.94
CA ILE A 30 -10.91 12.42 5.60
C ILE A 30 -10.49 12.50 4.13
N THR A 31 -9.63 11.58 3.67
CA THR A 31 -9.18 11.58 2.27
C THR A 31 -10.34 11.24 1.33
N GLY A 32 -11.16 10.25 1.64
CA GLY A 32 -12.37 9.92 0.87
C GLY A 32 -13.37 11.07 0.83
N ALA A 33 -13.64 11.74 1.96
CA ALA A 33 -14.49 12.92 1.99
C ALA A 33 -13.90 14.08 1.18
N SER A 34 -12.58 14.26 1.20
CA SER A 34 -11.89 15.27 0.40
C SER A 34 -12.02 15.01 -1.10
N GLU A 35 -11.98 13.74 -1.53
CA GLU A 35 -12.21 13.36 -2.93
C GLU A 35 -13.65 13.62 -3.35
N ILE A 36 -14.64 13.29 -2.51
CA ILE A 36 -16.06 13.60 -2.78
C ILE A 36 -16.29 15.12 -2.85
N ALA A 37 -15.57 15.89 -2.03
CA ALA A 37 -15.61 17.35 -2.04
C ALA A 37 -14.80 18.00 -3.20
N GLY A 38 -14.26 17.21 -4.13
CA GLY A 38 -13.50 17.68 -5.29
C GLY A 38 -12.07 18.14 -4.99
N ARG A 39 -11.58 17.93 -3.76
CA ARG A 39 -10.17 18.16 -3.37
C ARG A 39 -9.39 16.87 -3.57
N HIS A 40 -9.02 16.59 -4.82
CA HIS A 40 -8.27 15.39 -5.16
C HIS A 40 -6.84 15.46 -4.63
N LEU A 41 -6.33 14.32 -4.14
CA LEU A 41 -4.89 14.15 -3.94
C LEU A 41 -4.21 14.43 -5.29
N ARG A 42 -3.33 15.43 -5.32
CA ARG A 42 -2.67 15.97 -6.53
C ARG A 42 -1.63 14.99 -7.09
N TYR A 43 -2.10 13.80 -7.44
CA TYR A 43 -1.33 12.75 -8.06
C TYR A 43 -1.07 13.10 -9.53
N SER A 44 0.12 12.76 -10.02
CA SER A 44 0.71 13.21 -11.29
C SER A 44 -0.14 12.98 -12.55
N LYS A 45 -1.19 12.14 -12.47
CA LYS A 45 -2.07 11.81 -13.59
C LYS A 45 -3.25 12.77 -13.81
N PHE A 46 -3.62 13.60 -12.81
CA PHE A 46 -4.77 14.52 -12.90
C PHE A 46 -4.38 16.01 -12.97
N TRP A 47 -3.08 16.31 -13.07
CA TRP A 47 -2.59 17.69 -13.07
C TRP A 47 -2.86 18.46 -14.37
N ASP A 48 -2.99 17.77 -15.51
CA ASP A 48 -3.08 18.45 -16.81
C ASP A 48 -4.41 19.18 -17.11
N ALA A 49 -5.42 19.10 -16.23
CA ALA A 49 -6.76 19.64 -16.51
C ALA A 49 -7.15 20.93 -15.77
N THR A 50 -6.38 21.37 -14.77
CA THR A 50 -6.70 22.61 -14.01
C THR A 50 -5.49 23.50 -13.94
N GLY A 51 -5.39 24.38 -14.94
CA GLY A 51 -4.39 25.44 -14.95
C GLY A 51 -4.36 26.23 -13.65
N VAL A 52 -3.13 26.55 -13.21
CA VAL A 52 -2.76 27.78 -12.48
C VAL A 52 -3.52 28.11 -11.18
N ALA A 53 -4.33 27.22 -10.61
CA ALA A 53 -5.07 27.49 -9.38
C ALA A 53 -4.41 26.86 -8.14
N SER A 54 -3.73 27.72 -7.37
CA SER A 54 -3.14 27.52 -6.04
C SER A 54 -1.80 26.76 -5.98
N ILE A 55 -0.76 27.39 -6.53
CA ILE A 55 0.64 27.10 -6.14
C ILE A 55 0.89 27.85 -4.84
N GLY A 56 0.98 27.13 -3.72
CA GLY A 56 1.59 27.68 -2.52
C GLY A 56 3.08 27.90 -2.81
N VAL A 57 3.61 29.07 -2.46
CA VAL A 57 5.05 29.36 -2.52
C VAL A 57 5.75 28.42 -1.52
N GLY A 58 6.14 27.22 -1.96
CA GLY A 58 6.72 26.20 -1.09
C GLY A 58 6.66 24.75 -1.59
N ASP A 59 5.83 24.42 -2.58
CA ASP A 59 5.65 23.02 -3.02
C ASP A 59 6.90 22.45 -3.71
N ILE A 60 7.61 21.53 -3.05
CA ILE A 60 8.76 20.81 -3.62
C ILE A 60 8.26 19.74 -4.60
N ARG A 61 8.73 19.82 -5.85
CA ARG A 61 8.42 18.86 -6.92
C ARG A 61 9.53 17.85 -7.07
N ILE A 62 9.16 16.58 -7.15
CA ILE A 62 10.07 15.48 -7.44
C ILE A 62 9.61 14.73 -8.70
N SER A 63 10.57 14.15 -9.43
CA SER A 63 10.25 13.30 -10.57
C SER A 63 9.27 12.21 -10.14
N SER A 64 8.23 11.97 -10.94
CA SER A 64 7.21 10.97 -10.60
C SER A 64 7.82 9.57 -10.41
N ARG A 65 8.96 9.24 -11.05
CA ARG A 65 9.67 7.98 -10.80
C ARG A 65 10.25 7.95 -9.38
N VAL A 66 10.94 9.02 -8.98
CA VAL A 66 11.53 9.15 -7.63
C VAL A 66 10.44 9.16 -6.57
N GLY A 67 9.35 9.89 -6.81
CA GLY A 67 8.18 9.90 -5.92
C GLY A 67 7.58 8.52 -5.73
N MET A 68 7.33 7.79 -6.81
CA MET A 68 6.76 6.44 -6.71
C MET A 68 7.71 5.47 -6.00
N LEU A 69 9.03 5.58 -6.21
CA LEU A 69 10.00 4.81 -5.43
C LEU A 69 9.95 5.19 -3.94
N MET A 70 9.84 6.48 -3.61
CA MET A 70 9.73 6.96 -2.23
C MET A 70 8.45 6.46 -1.54
N LEU A 71 7.36 6.26 -2.27
CA LEU A 71 6.11 5.69 -1.76
C LEU A 71 6.29 4.23 -1.34
N TYR A 72 6.85 3.40 -2.21
CA TYR A 72 6.82 1.94 -2.03
C TYR A 72 8.06 1.38 -1.33
N SER A 73 9.22 2.02 -1.47
CA SER A 73 10.48 1.48 -0.96
C SER A 73 10.50 1.33 0.57
N PRO A 74 10.01 2.31 1.37
CA PRO A 74 9.99 2.15 2.82
C PRO A 74 9.15 0.95 3.29
N ALA A 75 7.99 0.74 2.66
CA ALA A 75 7.14 -0.40 2.96
C ALA A 75 7.78 -1.74 2.54
N MET A 76 8.43 -1.78 1.37
CA MET A 76 9.21 -2.95 0.93
C MET A 76 10.32 -3.31 1.91
N VAL A 77 11.11 -2.31 2.32
CA VAL A 77 12.23 -2.48 3.27
C VAL A 77 11.69 -2.96 4.61
N ALA A 78 10.59 -2.39 5.12
CA ALA A 78 9.98 -2.84 6.37
C ALA A 78 9.53 -4.31 6.31
N ALA A 79 8.89 -4.72 5.21
CA ALA A 79 8.45 -6.09 5.02
C ALA A 79 9.64 -7.07 4.95
N LEU A 80 10.70 -6.72 4.21
CA LEU A 80 11.90 -7.55 4.12
C LEU A 80 12.67 -7.61 5.44
N ALA A 81 12.84 -6.46 6.12
CA ALA A 81 13.51 -6.36 7.41
C ALA A 81 12.82 -7.24 8.47
N SER A 82 11.50 -7.43 8.38
CA SER A 82 10.74 -8.23 9.34
C SER A 82 11.22 -9.69 9.44
N PHE A 83 11.75 -10.26 8.36
CA PHE A 83 12.33 -11.61 8.35
C PHE A 83 13.65 -11.71 9.11
N PHE A 84 14.36 -10.59 9.26
CA PHE A 84 15.63 -10.52 9.98
C PHE A 84 15.46 -10.16 11.46
N VAL A 85 14.26 -9.76 11.88
CA VAL A 85 13.96 -9.48 13.30
C VAL A 85 13.60 -10.78 14.01
N PRO A 86 14.42 -11.26 14.98
CA PRO A 86 14.17 -12.53 15.64
C PRO A 86 12.82 -12.55 16.34
N GLY A 87 12.05 -13.61 16.11
CA GLY A 87 10.75 -13.82 16.77
C GLY A 87 9.59 -12.99 16.20
N LEU A 88 9.82 -12.12 15.22
CA LEU A 88 8.75 -11.31 14.62
C LEU A 88 7.91 -12.12 13.61
N VAL A 89 8.57 -12.87 12.73
CA VAL A 89 7.95 -13.70 11.69
C VAL A 89 8.27 -15.17 11.96
N VAL A 90 7.46 -15.81 12.81
CA VAL A 90 7.67 -17.21 13.22
C VAL A 90 6.66 -18.13 12.56
N ASP A 91 5.37 -17.86 12.78
CA ASP A 91 4.30 -18.73 12.32
C ASP A 91 4.06 -18.63 10.82
N LEU A 92 3.47 -19.68 10.23
CA LEU A 92 3.13 -19.71 8.81
C LEU A 92 2.25 -18.51 8.40
N ARG A 93 1.30 -18.10 9.23
CA ARG A 93 0.46 -16.91 8.96
C ARG A 93 1.30 -15.63 8.85
N ALA A 94 2.22 -15.43 9.79
CA ALA A 94 3.12 -14.28 9.77
C ALA A 94 4.04 -14.31 8.54
N GLN A 95 4.57 -15.49 8.19
CA GLN A 95 5.40 -15.69 6.99
C GLN A 95 4.63 -15.39 5.71
N LEU A 96 3.39 -15.87 5.59
CA LEU A 96 2.53 -15.61 4.43
C LEU A 96 2.20 -14.12 4.29
N VAL A 97 1.86 -13.44 5.38
CA VAL A 97 1.56 -11.99 5.35
C VAL A 97 2.81 -11.17 5.02
N ALA A 98 3.93 -11.45 5.70
CA ALA A 98 5.19 -10.74 5.46
C ALA A 98 5.70 -10.95 4.02
N SER A 99 5.61 -12.18 3.49
CA SER A 99 6.01 -12.49 2.12
C SER A 99 5.06 -11.86 1.10
N ALA A 100 3.74 -11.89 1.32
CA ALA A 100 2.78 -11.23 0.45
C ALA A 100 3.03 -9.72 0.36
N LEU A 101 3.30 -9.06 1.49
CA LEU A 101 3.65 -7.63 1.52
C LEU A 101 4.99 -7.36 0.80
N ALA A 102 6.01 -8.18 1.07
CA ALA A 102 7.31 -8.05 0.42
C ALA A 102 7.20 -8.23 -1.11
N ILE A 103 6.53 -9.29 -1.57
CA ILE A 103 6.32 -9.57 -3.00
C ILE A 103 5.50 -8.45 -3.65
N HIS A 104 4.44 -7.97 -2.99
CA HIS A 104 3.60 -6.89 -3.50
C HIS A 104 4.40 -5.60 -3.71
N PHE A 105 5.12 -5.13 -2.69
CA PHE A 105 5.89 -3.89 -2.82
C PHE A 105 7.14 -4.06 -3.69
N ALA A 106 7.78 -5.23 -3.69
CA ALA A 106 8.86 -5.54 -4.62
C ALA A 106 8.37 -5.47 -6.08
N LYS A 107 7.21 -6.06 -6.39
CA LYS A 107 6.58 -5.92 -7.71
C LYS A 107 6.38 -4.45 -8.06
N ARG A 108 5.83 -3.64 -7.15
CA ARG A 108 5.61 -2.20 -7.40
C ARG A 108 6.90 -1.45 -7.68
N VAL A 109 7.97 -1.72 -6.90
CA VAL A 109 9.28 -1.11 -7.13
C VAL A 109 9.85 -1.54 -8.48
N LEU A 110 9.79 -2.83 -8.83
CA LEU A 110 10.26 -3.33 -10.13
C LEU A 110 9.44 -2.75 -11.29
N GLU A 111 8.13 -2.63 -11.16
CA GLU A 111 7.27 -1.97 -12.13
C GLU A 111 7.65 -0.50 -12.32
N VAL A 112 8.03 0.21 -11.25
CA VAL A 112 8.44 1.60 -11.32
C VAL A 112 9.79 1.75 -12.03
N LEU A 113 10.71 0.79 -11.81
CA LEU A 113 12.05 0.81 -12.38
C LEU A 113 12.08 0.38 -13.86
N PHE A 114 11.34 -0.68 -14.20
CA PHE A 114 11.52 -1.38 -15.47
C PHE A 114 10.32 -1.31 -16.42
N VAL A 115 9.10 -1.13 -15.91
CA VAL A 115 7.87 -1.23 -16.74
C VAL A 115 7.30 0.15 -17.04
N HIS A 116 7.20 1.02 -16.05
CA HIS A 116 6.52 2.29 -16.18
C HIS A 116 7.45 3.39 -16.70
N GLN A 117 7.05 3.98 -17.83
CA GLN A 117 7.57 5.27 -18.26
C GLN A 117 6.78 6.37 -17.53
N TYR A 118 7.44 7.02 -16.57
CA TYR A 118 6.88 8.19 -15.87
C TYR A 118 7.36 9.46 -16.58
N SER A 119 6.42 10.26 -17.09
CA SER A 119 6.69 11.54 -17.75
C SER A 119 6.21 12.77 -16.96
N GLY A 120 5.83 12.60 -15.68
CA GLY A 120 5.27 13.67 -14.84
C GLY A 120 6.09 14.02 -13.59
N GLN A 121 5.61 15.02 -12.85
CA GLN A 121 6.13 15.43 -11.53
C GLN A 121 5.12 15.10 -10.43
N MET A 122 5.61 14.89 -9.22
CA MET A 122 4.78 14.63 -8.04
C MET A 122 5.13 15.62 -6.93
N ILE A 123 4.11 16.07 -6.19
CA ILE A 123 4.29 16.98 -5.05
C ILE A 123 4.73 16.18 -3.83
N LEU A 124 5.82 16.62 -3.19
CA LEU A 124 6.41 15.96 -2.05
C LEU A 124 5.44 15.89 -0.85
N ASP A 125 4.64 16.92 -0.63
CA ASP A 125 3.63 16.99 0.44
C ASP A 125 2.54 15.92 0.32
N SER A 126 2.26 15.43 -0.90
CA SER A 126 1.40 14.26 -1.09
C SER A 126 2.18 12.96 -0.96
N ALA A 127 3.46 12.96 -1.36
CA ALA A 127 4.30 11.77 -1.32
C ALA A 127 4.57 11.26 0.10
N ILE A 128 4.87 12.17 1.02
CA ILE A 128 5.22 11.87 2.41
C ILE A 128 4.08 11.15 3.15
N PRO A 129 2.84 11.68 3.23
CA PRO A 129 1.77 11.03 3.97
C PRO A 129 1.37 9.69 3.35
N ILE A 130 1.44 9.55 2.02
CA ILE A 130 1.16 8.26 1.35
C ILE A 130 2.24 7.24 1.70
N SER A 131 3.52 7.62 1.61
CA SER A 131 4.64 6.75 1.98
C SER A 131 4.54 6.30 3.45
N LEU A 132 4.26 7.24 4.36
CA LEU A 132 4.07 6.94 5.78
C LEU A 132 2.88 6.00 5.99
N SER A 133 1.77 6.21 5.29
CA SER A 133 0.60 5.33 5.37
C SER A 133 0.93 3.89 4.93
N TYR A 134 1.67 3.71 3.83
CA TYR A 134 2.07 2.37 3.38
C TYR A 134 3.04 1.70 4.35
N PHE A 135 4.01 2.45 4.86
CA PHE A 135 4.95 1.96 5.87
C PHE A 135 4.21 1.54 7.15
N SER A 136 3.39 2.44 7.70
CA SER A 136 2.62 2.19 8.92
C SER A 136 1.64 1.02 8.75
N ALA A 137 0.96 0.90 7.61
CA ALA A 137 0.07 -0.23 7.35
C ALA A 137 0.84 -1.56 7.30
N THR A 138 2.03 -1.58 6.67
CA THR A 138 2.90 -2.76 6.58
C THR A 138 3.38 -3.20 7.96
N VAL A 139 3.94 -2.27 8.74
CA VAL A 139 4.42 -2.56 10.10
C VAL A 139 3.27 -3.03 10.99
N THR A 140 2.12 -2.34 10.95
CA THR A 140 0.95 -2.71 11.77
C THR A 140 0.43 -4.10 11.40
N SER A 141 0.40 -4.45 10.11
CA SER A 141 -0.07 -5.77 9.65
C SER A 141 0.83 -6.90 10.13
N ILE A 142 2.15 -6.73 10.04
CA ILE A 142 3.14 -7.71 10.51
C ILE A 142 3.09 -7.82 12.04
N TYR A 143 3.02 -6.69 12.74
CA TYR A 143 2.95 -6.65 14.19
C TYR A 143 1.66 -7.28 14.74
N ALA A 144 0.53 -7.10 14.04
CA ALA A 144 -0.72 -7.75 14.41
C ALA A 144 -0.60 -9.28 14.35
N GLN A 145 0.08 -9.84 13.33
CA GLN A 145 0.34 -11.29 13.26
C GLN A 145 1.18 -11.76 14.45
N HIS A 146 2.21 -11.00 14.82
CA HIS A 146 3.03 -11.31 15.99
C HIS A 146 2.22 -11.33 17.30
N LEU A 147 1.27 -10.43 17.47
CA LEU A 147 0.41 -10.40 18.66
C LEU A 147 -0.56 -11.58 18.72
N THR A 148 -1.00 -12.09 17.56
CA THR A 148 -1.95 -13.20 17.49
C THR A 148 -1.30 -14.58 17.58
N LYS A 149 0.04 -14.69 17.63
CA LYS A 149 0.78 -15.97 17.60
C LYS A 149 0.34 -17.01 18.64
N ASN A 150 -0.02 -16.54 19.84
CA ASN A 150 -0.41 -17.40 20.97
C ASN A 150 -1.94 -17.43 21.19
N MET A 151 -2.71 -16.86 20.26
CA MET A 151 -4.17 -16.83 20.36
C MET A 151 -4.76 -18.09 19.74
N LEU A 152 -5.94 -18.49 20.21
CA LEU A 152 -6.69 -19.61 19.64
C LEU A 152 -6.94 -19.34 18.15
N GLU A 153 -6.56 -20.28 17.28
CA GLU A 153 -6.82 -20.15 15.85
C GLU A 153 -8.35 -20.12 15.58
N PRO A 154 -8.81 -19.32 14.61
CA PRO A 154 -10.20 -19.32 14.19
C PRO A 154 -10.64 -20.71 13.73
N ALA A 155 -11.90 -21.06 13.99
CA ALA A 155 -12.45 -22.36 13.61
C ALA A 155 -12.42 -22.60 12.08
N MET A 156 -12.45 -21.53 11.29
CA MET A 156 -12.29 -21.59 9.84
C MET A 156 -10.92 -21.08 9.40
N ASP A 157 -10.17 -21.91 8.68
CA ASP A 157 -8.87 -21.52 8.14
C ASP A 157 -9.00 -20.82 6.77
N LEU A 158 -9.03 -19.49 6.79
CA LEU A 158 -9.10 -18.65 5.58
C LEU A 158 -7.72 -18.40 4.92
N LYS A 159 -6.61 -18.97 5.44
CA LYS A 159 -5.25 -18.73 4.90
C LYS A 159 -5.20 -19.01 3.40
N TYR A 160 -5.69 -20.16 2.97
CA TYR A 160 -5.62 -20.61 1.56
C TYR A 160 -6.48 -19.75 0.63
N VAL A 161 -7.66 -19.34 1.09
CA VAL A 161 -8.52 -18.41 0.35
C VAL A 161 -7.81 -17.06 0.19
N GLY A 162 -7.17 -16.56 1.25
CA GLY A 162 -6.37 -15.35 1.21
C GLY A 162 -5.20 -15.43 0.23
N VAL A 163 -4.46 -16.55 0.22
CA VAL A 163 -3.38 -16.79 -0.75
C VAL A 163 -3.91 -16.80 -2.18
N LEU A 164 -5.02 -17.49 -2.45
CA LEU A 164 -5.63 -17.53 -3.78
C LEU A 164 -6.03 -16.14 -4.26
N LEU A 165 -6.72 -15.37 -3.42
CA LEU A 165 -7.12 -13.99 -3.74
C LEU A 165 -5.89 -13.08 -3.97
N PHE A 166 -4.84 -13.25 -3.18
CA PHE A 166 -3.59 -12.53 -3.37
C PHE A 166 -2.94 -12.86 -4.72
N LEU A 167 -2.87 -14.14 -5.09
CA LEU A 167 -2.32 -14.57 -6.38
C LEU A 167 -3.15 -14.02 -7.54
N VAL A 168 -4.47 -14.15 -7.50
CA VAL A 168 -5.36 -13.60 -8.53
C VAL A 168 -5.16 -12.08 -8.67
N GLY A 169 -5.08 -11.36 -7.54
CA GLY A 169 -4.87 -9.92 -7.53
C GLY A 169 -3.50 -9.50 -8.09
N ILE A 170 -2.43 -10.21 -7.71
CA ILE A 170 -1.07 -9.85 -8.14
C ILE A 170 -0.85 -10.15 -9.63
N PHE A 171 -1.36 -11.29 -10.13
CA PHE A 171 -1.31 -11.65 -11.54
C PHE A 171 -2.20 -10.72 -12.38
N GLY A 172 -3.44 -10.48 -11.97
CA GLY A 172 -4.35 -9.57 -12.67
C GLY A 172 -3.76 -8.16 -12.77
N ASN A 173 -3.11 -7.68 -11.71
CA ASN A 173 -2.43 -6.40 -11.74
C ASN A 173 -1.20 -6.41 -12.67
N PHE A 174 -0.40 -7.49 -12.68
CA PHE A 174 0.74 -7.61 -13.59
C PHE A 174 0.32 -7.58 -15.06
N LEU A 175 -0.71 -8.36 -15.42
CA LEU A 175 -1.26 -8.38 -16.77
C LEU A 175 -1.74 -6.99 -17.21
N SER A 176 -2.45 -6.29 -16.32
CA SER A 176 -2.94 -4.92 -16.59
C SER A 176 -1.82 -3.87 -16.73
N SER A 177 -0.67 -4.11 -16.10
CA SER A 177 0.51 -3.24 -16.20
C SER A 177 1.31 -3.49 -17.49
N PHE A 178 1.26 -4.73 -18.02
CA PHE A 178 2.04 -5.16 -19.19
C PHE A 178 1.30 -4.96 -20.52
N ASP A 179 0.01 -4.63 -20.50
CA ASP A 179 -0.80 -4.44 -21.71
C ASP A 179 -0.18 -3.37 -22.66
N PRO A 180 0.33 -3.78 -23.84
CA PRO A 180 1.05 -2.90 -24.77
C PRO A 180 0.15 -1.83 -25.40
N HIS A 181 -1.16 -2.07 -25.54
CA HIS A 181 -2.09 -1.07 -26.08
C HIS A 181 -2.23 0.15 -25.16
N LYS A 182 -1.96 -0.01 -23.86
CA LYS A 182 -1.96 1.08 -22.88
C LYS A 182 -0.65 1.87 -22.85
N ALA A 183 0.43 1.28 -23.36
CA ALA A 183 1.73 1.94 -23.49
C ALA A 183 1.77 2.87 -24.72
N GLU A 184 1.18 2.45 -25.84
CA GLU A 184 1.11 3.24 -27.09
C GLU A 184 0.35 4.57 -26.89
N HIS A 185 -0.76 4.54 -26.16
CA HIS A 185 -1.56 5.75 -25.87
C HIS A 185 -0.86 6.75 -24.92
N LYS A 186 0.20 6.32 -24.21
CA LYS A 186 1.03 7.17 -23.34
C LYS A 186 2.26 7.74 -24.04
N GLY A 187 2.72 7.12 -25.12
CA GLY A 187 3.81 7.61 -25.97
C GLY A 187 3.38 8.67 -27.00
N GLY A 188 2.08 8.74 -27.32
CA GLY A 188 1.54 9.64 -28.35
C GLY A 188 1.29 11.11 -27.93
N LYS A 189 1.68 11.54 -26.72
CA LYS A 189 1.56 12.95 -26.29
C LYS A 189 2.92 13.65 -26.30
N GLY A 190 3.59 13.60 -27.43
CA GLY A 190 4.88 14.23 -27.66
C GLY A 190 5.07 14.57 -29.12
N LEU A 191 4.24 15.46 -29.64
CA LEU A 191 4.49 16.37 -30.76
C LEU A 191 3.62 17.62 -30.56
#